data_AF-A0A7S1KXU4-F1
#
_entry.id   AF-A0A7S1KXU4-F1
#
_cell.length_a   1.000
_cell.length_b   1.000
_cell.length_c   1.000
_cell.angle_alpha   90.00
_cell.angle_beta   90.00
_cell.angle_gamma   90.00
#
_symmetry.space_group_name_H-M   'P 1'
#
loop_
_entity.id
_entity.type
_entity.pdbx_description
1 polymer ?
#
loop_
_entity_poly.entity_id
_entity_poly.type
_entity_poly.pdbx_seq_one_letter_code
_entity_poly.pdbx_strand_id
1 'polypeptide(L)'
;AEQALAARCLAALGGCGALAPLAVERVAGQRLARGLRELVTMLLLGFARVSFAYCGQDPPADPSLPAGLSPTSVQLQEAAGGLEWVGFFGLALVWLGRRWEERVVGKVSATAREVLAGMRAGPPDAELPPEAAVARATLAATEAAITHFVLVSGQHLAHSLRDAVGNREWLTAKAPEEPSRAAEAVAKDVDAYDAQLARILGDPRKPRSGGHRRVFNLNKTSMELELERMMAKRLQAFAPAPLSRRGAIAGILRIAFKALYEYAREQTFTKFGLQQVQVDASLFAELARDFADAEDANALGGLLGEALHSASQRCAEPVLLEERVVEALSDGRRRGLRAE
;
A
#
# COMPACT_ATOMS: atom_id res chain seq x y z
N ALA A 1 20.76 -6.55 -0.81
CA ALA A 1 20.97 -8.01 -0.77
C ALA A 1 19.73 -8.78 -1.20
N GLU A 2 18.56 -8.50 -0.60
CA GLU A 2 17.29 -9.21 -0.86
C GLU A 2 16.86 -9.21 -2.33
N GLN A 3 16.80 -8.04 -2.99
CA GLN A 3 16.47 -7.95 -4.42
C GLN A 3 17.44 -8.75 -5.31
N ALA A 4 18.72 -8.82 -4.96
CA ALA A 4 19.72 -9.56 -5.72
C ALA A 4 19.57 -11.08 -5.54
N LEU A 5 19.29 -11.54 -4.31
CA LEU A 5 18.96 -12.95 -4.06
C LEU A 5 17.70 -13.36 -4.82
N ALA A 6 16.66 -12.53 -4.73
CA ALA A 6 15.39 -12.75 -5.38
C ALA A 6 15.52 -12.78 -6.92
N ALA A 7 16.34 -11.90 -7.51
CA ALA A 7 16.69 -11.93 -8.93
C ALA A 7 17.44 -13.21 -9.35
N ARG A 8 18.34 -13.72 -8.51
CA ARG A 8 19.05 -14.99 -8.76
C ARG A 8 18.09 -16.18 -8.74
N CYS A 9 17.15 -16.21 -7.79
CA CYS A 9 16.10 -17.23 -7.74
C CYS A 9 15.23 -17.21 -9.01
N LEU A 10 14.82 -16.01 -9.45
CA LEU A 10 14.05 -15.85 -10.70
C LEU A 10 14.83 -16.31 -11.94
N ALA A 11 16.12 -16.01 -12.02
CA ALA A 11 16.96 -16.43 -13.14
C ALA A 11 17.12 -17.96 -13.19
N ALA A 12 17.32 -18.60 -12.05
CA ALA A 12 17.39 -20.06 -11.95
C ALA A 12 16.09 -20.74 -12.41
N LEU A 13 14.94 -20.23 -11.96
CA LEU A 13 13.63 -20.75 -12.37
C LEU A 13 13.31 -20.46 -13.85
N GLY A 14 13.71 -19.29 -14.37
CA GLY A 14 13.55 -18.93 -15.77
C GLY A 14 14.38 -19.80 -16.73
N GLY A 15 15.51 -20.34 -16.27
CA GLY A 15 16.37 -21.25 -17.04
C GLY A 15 15.79 -22.66 -17.22
N CYS A 16 14.75 -23.04 -16.47
CA CYS A 16 14.16 -24.38 -16.54
C CYS A 16 13.54 -24.73 -17.90
N GLY A 17 13.26 -23.75 -18.77
CA GLY A 17 12.80 -23.99 -20.14
C GLY A 17 13.78 -24.80 -20.99
N ALA A 18 15.08 -24.74 -20.68
CA ALA A 18 16.11 -25.56 -21.34
C ALA A 18 15.97 -27.07 -21.06
N LEU A 19 15.15 -27.48 -20.08
CA LEU A 19 14.89 -28.88 -19.75
C LEU A 19 13.77 -29.50 -20.60
N ALA A 20 13.00 -28.68 -21.31
CA ALA A 20 11.88 -29.14 -22.15
C ALA A 20 12.28 -30.18 -23.21
N PRO A 21 13.40 -30.03 -23.96
CA PRO A 21 13.81 -31.01 -24.98
C PRO A 21 14.19 -32.38 -24.39
N LEU A 22 14.69 -32.40 -23.15
CA LEU A 22 15.14 -33.64 -22.47
C LEU A 22 13.98 -34.50 -21.97
N ALA A 23 12.78 -33.93 -21.84
CA ALA A 23 11.61 -34.60 -21.26
C ALA A 23 10.71 -35.30 -22.28
N VAL A 24 10.87 -35.02 -23.57
CA VAL A 24 9.97 -35.47 -24.65
C VAL A 24 10.11 -36.98 -24.96
N GLU A 25 11.28 -37.58 -24.76
CA GLU A 25 11.57 -38.92 -25.32
C GLU A 25 11.57 -40.08 -24.32
N ARG A 26 11.56 -39.84 -23.00
CA ARG A 26 11.74 -40.92 -21.99
C ARG A 26 10.84 -40.76 -20.76
N VAL A 27 10.26 -41.86 -20.29
CA VAL A 27 9.47 -41.96 -19.03
C VAL A 27 10.20 -41.36 -17.83
N ALA A 28 11.54 -41.47 -17.77
CA ALA A 28 12.35 -40.85 -16.73
C ALA A 28 12.36 -39.31 -16.81
N GLY A 29 12.42 -38.73 -18.01
CA GLY A 29 12.33 -37.28 -18.22
C GLY A 29 10.94 -36.72 -17.86
N GLN A 30 9.89 -37.50 -18.13
CA GLN A 30 8.52 -37.19 -17.74
C GLN A 30 8.32 -37.19 -16.21
N ARG A 31 8.89 -38.18 -15.50
CA ARG A 31 8.90 -38.22 -14.03
C ARG A 31 9.69 -37.05 -13.43
N LEU A 32 10.84 -36.71 -14.01
CA LEU A 32 11.64 -35.56 -13.60
C LEU A 32 10.88 -34.24 -13.77
N ALA A 33 10.21 -34.05 -14.91
CA ALA A 33 9.40 -32.86 -15.17
C ALA A 33 8.23 -32.71 -14.19
N ARG A 34 7.56 -33.82 -13.83
CA ARG A 34 6.51 -33.83 -12.80
C ARG A 34 7.06 -33.43 -11.42
N GLY A 35 8.18 -34.02 -11.00
CA GLY A 35 8.82 -33.68 -9.73
C GLY A 35 9.31 -32.23 -9.67
N LEU A 36 9.83 -31.69 -10.77
CA LEU A 36 10.21 -30.28 -10.85
C LEU A 36 8.99 -29.36 -10.70
N ARG A 37 7.87 -29.68 -11.36
CA ARG A 37 6.62 -28.94 -11.22
C ARG A 37 6.08 -28.99 -9.79
N GLU A 38 6.13 -30.14 -9.13
CA GLU A 38 5.76 -30.28 -7.71
C GLU A 38 6.61 -29.38 -6.82
N LEU A 39 7.93 -29.40 -6.99
CA LEU A 39 8.85 -28.57 -6.21
C LEU A 39 8.59 -27.07 -6.40
N VAL A 40 8.39 -26.62 -7.64
CA VAL A 40 8.05 -25.21 -7.92
C VAL A 40 6.70 -24.85 -7.30
N THR A 41 5.69 -25.72 -7.41
CA THR A 41 4.38 -25.50 -6.80
C THR A 41 4.51 -25.35 -5.29
N MET A 42 5.24 -26.26 -4.63
CA MET A 42 5.48 -26.20 -3.19
C MET A 42 6.25 -24.96 -2.76
N LEU A 43 7.23 -24.50 -3.57
CA LEU A 43 7.95 -23.26 -3.33
C LEU A 43 7.01 -22.04 -3.35
N LEU A 44 6.15 -21.95 -4.36
CA LEU A 44 5.19 -20.83 -4.52
C LEU A 44 4.16 -20.80 -3.40
N LEU A 45 3.61 -21.96 -3.03
CA LEU A 45 2.69 -22.07 -1.91
C LEU A 45 3.39 -21.81 -0.56
N GLY A 46 4.65 -22.23 -0.43
CA GLY A 46 5.47 -21.96 0.76
C GLY A 46 5.73 -20.47 0.97
N PHE A 47 6.06 -19.73 -0.08
CA PHE A 47 6.15 -18.27 -0.05
C PHE A 47 4.85 -17.61 0.34
N ALA A 48 3.72 -18.05 -0.22
CA ALA A 48 2.42 -17.48 0.12
C ALA A 48 2.20 -17.59 1.64
N ARG A 49 2.45 -18.78 2.22
CA ARG A 49 2.35 -19.01 3.67
C ARG A 49 3.29 -18.13 4.48
N VAL A 50 4.57 -18.07 4.10
CA VAL A 50 5.56 -17.24 4.82
C VAL A 50 5.18 -15.77 4.76
N SER A 51 4.65 -15.30 3.62
CA SER A 51 4.22 -13.91 3.46
C SER A 51 3.00 -13.60 4.33
N PHE A 52 2.00 -14.49 4.36
CA PHE A 52 0.85 -14.35 5.25
C PHE A 52 1.26 -14.37 6.73
N ALA A 53 2.10 -15.33 7.12
CA ALA A 53 2.65 -15.44 8.47
C ALA A 53 3.40 -14.17 8.90
N TYR A 54 4.24 -13.64 8.02
CA TYR A 54 4.98 -12.39 8.25
C TYR A 54 4.07 -11.18 8.41
N CYS A 55 2.91 -11.17 7.74
CA CYS A 55 1.89 -10.15 7.90
C CYS A 55 0.95 -10.39 9.10
N GLY A 56 1.15 -11.47 9.87
CA GLY A 56 0.28 -11.86 10.98
C GLY A 56 -1.12 -12.31 10.53
N GLN A 57 -1.25 -12.81 9.29
CA GLN A 57 -2.51 -13.22 8.68
C GLN A 57 -2.49 -14.72 8.33
N ASP A 58 -3.68 -15.31 8.20
CA ASP A 58 -3.83 -16.65 7.66
C ASP A 58 -4.16 -16.60 6.17
N PRO A 59 -3.70 -17.59 5.37
CA PRO A 59 -4.05 -17.67 3.97
C PRO A 59 -5.57 -17.89 3.80
N PRO A 60 -6.19 -17.30 2.76
CA PRO A 60 -7.61 -17.53 2.48
C PRO A 60 -7.86 -18.99 2.14
N ALA A 61 -8.99 -19.53 2.61
CA ALA A 61 -9.39 -20.89 2.30
C ALA A 61 -9.72 -21.03 0.80
N ASP A 62 -9.00 -21.91 0.10
CA ASP A 62 -9.26 -22.26 -1.30
C ASP A 62 -9.36 -23.80 -1.42
N PRO A 63 -10.54 -24.36 -1.75
CA PRO A 63 -10.75 -25.80 -1.86
C PRO A 63 -9.97 -26.44 -3.03
N SER A 64 -9.46 -25.63 -3.97
CA SER A 64 -8.64 -26.10 -5.09
C SER A 64 -7.15 -26.23 -4.73
N LEU A 65 -6.76 -25.79 -3.54
CA LEU A 65 -5.41 -26.00 -3.01
C LEU A 65 -5.41 -27.25 -2.12
N PRO A 66 -4.31 -28.03 -2.10
CA PRO A 66 -4.21 -29.19 -1.22
C PRO A 66 -4.46 -28.74 0.22
N ALA A 67 -5.20 -29.56 0.99
CA ALA A 67 -5.53 -29.31 2.41
C ALA A 67 -4.29 -29.01 3.29
N GLY A 68 -3.09 -29.31 2.78
CA GLY A 68 -1.80 -28.95 3.35
C GLY A 68 -1.45 -27.46 3.34
N LEU A 69 -2.20 -26.57 2.65
CA LEU A 69 -2.29 -25.13 2.94
C LEU A 69 -3.13 -24.85 4.20
N SER A 70 -3.08 -25.79 5.16
CA SER A 70 -3.33 -25.61 6.59
C SER A 70 -2.95 -24.22 7.10
N PRO A 71 -3.59 -23.74 8.19
CA PRO A 71 -3.08 -22.59 8.94
C PRO A 71 -1.57 -22.70 9.07
N THR A 72 -0.90 -21.56 8.98
CA THR A 72 0.54 -21.41 9.16
C THR A 72 0.97 -22.34 10.30
N SER A 73 1.95 -23.24 10.07
CA SER A 73 2.37 -24.15 11.15
C SER A 73 2.70 -23.32 12.39
N VAL A 74 2.23 -23.72 13.57
CA VAL A 74 2.41 -22.96 14.82
C VAL A 74 3.84 -22.45 14.97
N GLN A 75 4.84 -23.29 14.63
CA GLN A 75 6.26 -22.93 14.62
C GLN A 75 6.62 -21.75 13.70
N LEU A 76 6.04 -21.68 12.50
CA LEU A 76 6.27 -20.58 11.56
C LEU A 76 5.55 -19.31 12.02
N GLN A 77 4.39 -19.44 12.67
CA GLN A 77 3.65 -18.30 13.21
C GLN A 77 4.29 -17.75 14.49
N GLU A 78 4.85 -18.61 15.33
CA GLU A 78 5.71 -18.23 16.47
C GLU A 78 7.00 -17.57 15.99
N ALA A 79 7.68 -18.16 15.00
CA ALA A 79 8.88 -17.58 14.41
C ALA A 79 8.58 -16.21 13.76
N ALA A 80 7.46 -16.09 13.03
CA ALA A 80 7.04 -14.82 12.43
C ALA A 80 6.60 -13.80 13.48
N GLY A 81 5.90 -14.22 14.54
CA GLY A 81 5.49 -13.35 15.64
C GLY A 81 6.66 -12.80 16.46
N GLY A 82 7.82 -13.47 16.43
CA GLY A 82 9.07 -12.99 17.02
C GLY A 82 9.88 -12.05 16.11
N LEU A 83 9.50 -11.90 14.84
CA LEU A 83 10.18 -10.99 13.91
C LEU A 83 9.63 -9.57 14.02
N GLU A 84 10.52 -8.60 14.06
CA GLU A 84 10.15 -7.20 13.90
C GLU A 84 9.70 -6.95 12.45
N TRP A 85 8.63 -6.19 12.28
CA TRP A 85 8.19 -5.76 10.95
C TRP A 85 9.19 -4.78 10.36
N VAL A 86 9.69 -5.10 9.16
CA VAL A 86 10.62 -4.28 8.40
C VAL A 86 9.97 -3.98 7.04
N GLY A 87 9.54 -2.73 6.84
CA GLY A 87 8.78 -2.33 5.65
C GLY A 87 9.46 -2.70 4.32
N PHE A 88 10.79 -2.57 4.24
CA PHE A 88 11.55 -2.98 3.05
C PHE A 88 11.47 -4.47 2.76
N PHE A 89 11.50 -5.31 3.79
CA PHE A 89 11.37 -6.76 3.62
C PHE A 89 9.95 -7.11 3.17
N GLY A 90 8.93 -6.50 3.77
CA GLY A 90 7.54 -6.62 3.31
C GLY A 90 7.38 -6.22 1.83
N LEU A 91 8.00 -5.12 1.41
CA LEU A 91 8.01 -4.71 0.00
C LEU A 91 8.84 -5.65 -0.90
N ALA A 92 9.88 -6.30 -0.38
CA ALA A 92 10.61 -7.33 -1.11
C ALA A 92 9.75 -8.57 -1.38
N LEU A 93 8.85 -8.94 -0.45
CA LEU A 93 7.85 -9.98 -0.67
C LEU A 93 6.87 -9.57 -1.77
N VAL A 94 6.39 -8.31 -1.76
CA VAL A 94 5.54 -7.76 -2.82
C VAL A 94 6.24 -7.85 -4.19
N TRP A 95 7.51 -7.45 -4.25
CA TRP A 95 8.33 -7.55 -5.46
C TRP A 95 8.41 -8.98 -5.97
N LEU A 96 8.69 -9.92 -5.08
CA LEU A 96 8.89 -11.34 -5.41
C LEU A 96 7.60 -11.97 -5.92
N GLY A 97 6.50 -11.77 -5.21
CA GLY A 97 5.19 -12.31 -5.58
C GLY A 97 4.72 -11.81 -6.94
N ARG A 98 4.85 -10.51 -7.22
CA ARG A 98 4.55 -9.94 -8.54
C ARG A 98 5.40 -10.55 -9.65
N ARG A 99 6.70 -10.74 -9.41
CA ARG A 99 7.59 -11.37 -10.40
C ARG A 99 7.32 -12.86 -10.61
N TRP A 100 6.91 -13.57 -9.57
CA TRP A 100 6.54 -14.97 -9.68
C TRP A 100 5.28 -15.18 -10.51
N GLU A 101 4.28 -14.33 -10.32
CA GLU A 101 3.09 -14.30 -11.16
C GLU A 101 3.47 -14.01 -12.62
N GLU A 102 4.18 -12.91 -12.89
CA GLU A 102 4.52 -12.46 -14.25
C GLU A 102 5.48 -13.40 -15.00
N ARG A 103 6.44 -14.02 -14.30
CA ARG A 103 7.59 -14.68 -14.94
C ARG A 103 7.71 -16.17 -14.67
N VAL A 104 7.12 -16.68 -13.59
CA VAL A 104 7.35 -18.08 -13.14
C VAL A 104 6.10 -18.91 -13.35
N VAL A 105 4.96 -18.52 -12.80
CA VAL A 105 3.72 -19.33 -12.82
C VAL A 105 3.31 -19.66 -14.25
N GLY A 106 3.18 -18.64 -15.11
CA GLY A 106 2.79 -18.86 -16.50
C GLY A 106 3.81 -19.66 -17.32
N LYS A 107 5.11 -19.39 -17.14
CA LYS A 107 6.17 -20.07 -17.90
C LYS A 107 6.34 -21.52 -17.51
N VAL A 108 6.44 -21.80 -16.21
CA VAL A 108 6.60 -23.17 -15.69
C VAL A 108 5.39 -24.01 -16.05
N SER A 109 4.18 -23.44 -15.97
CA SER A 109 2.96 -24.16 -16.32
C SER A 109 2.82 -24.40 -17.82
N ALA A 110 3.24 -23.45 -18.67
CA ALA A 110 3.28 -23.64 -20.12
C ALA A 110 4.27 -24.75 -20.52
N THR A 111 5.50 -24.69 -20.02
CA THR A 111 6.52 -25.72 -20.27
C THR A 111 6.09 -27.09 -19.73
N ALA A 112 5.46 -27.13 -18.55
CA ALA A 112 4.93 -28.38 -18.02
C ALA A 112 3.80 -28.93 -18.90
N ARG A 113 2.89 -28.10 -19.40
CA ARG A 113 1.82 -28.52 -20.33
C ARG A 113 2.38 -29.06 -21.64
N GLU A 114 3.38 -28.41 -22.24
CA GLU A 114 4.02 -28.89 -23.47
C GLU A 114 4.68 -30.28 -23.27
N VAL A 115 5.34 -30.48 -22.12
CA VAL A 115 5.97 -31.76 -21.77
C VAL A 115 4.94 -32.84 -21.41
N LEU A 116 3.82 -32.47 -20.79
CA LEU A 116 2.76 -33.38 -20.35
C LEU A 116 1.75 -33.73 -21.46
N ALA A 117 1.55 -32.87 -22.47
CA ALA A 117 0.65 -33.12 -23.59
C ALA A 117 1.09 -34.31 -24.47
N GLY A 118 2.37 -34.70 -24.41
CA GLY A 118 2.90 -35.90 -25.06
C GLY A 118 2.65 -37.21 -24.29
N MET A 119 2.09 -37.16 -23.08
CA MET A 119 1.83 -38.36 -22.27
C MET A 119 0.45 -38.95 -22.58
N ARG A 120 0.39 -40.19 -23.10
CA ARG A 120 -0.83 -41.02 -22.96
C ARG A 120 -1.11 -41.21 -21.47
N ALA A 121 -2.37 -41.00 -21.08
CA ALA A 121 -2.89 -41.03 -19.71
C ALA A 121 -2.25 -42.12 -18.84
N GLY A 122 -1.42 -41.69 -17.88
CA GLY A 122 -1.00 -42.48 -16.72
C GLY A 122 -1.96 -42.24 -15.54
N PRO A 123 -1.89 -43.07 -14.48
CA PRO A 123 -2.90 -43.14 -13.43
C PRO A 123 -3.06 -41.81 -12.65
N PRO A 124 -4.25 -41.56 -12.08
CA PRO A 124 -4.62 -40.30 -11.46
C PRO A 124 -4.14 -40.26 -10.00
N ASP A 125 -2.85 -40.03 -9.76
CA ASP A 125 -2.33 -39.94 -8.39
C ASP A 125 -1.72 -38.56 -8.11
N ALA A 126 -2.29 -37.91 -7.09
CA ALA A 126 -2.11 -36.54 -6.61
C ALA A 126 -2.39 -35.46 -7.68
N GLU A 127 -3.65 -35.03 -7.80
CA GLU A 127 -4.01 -33.82 -8.54
C GLU A 127 -3.28 -32.62 -7.94
N LEU A 128 -2.14 -32.26 -8.55
CA LEU A 128 -1.46 -31.00 -8.34
C LEU A 128 -2.47 -29.86 -8.46
N PRO A 129 -2.43 -28.86 -7.56
CA PRO A 129 -3.38 -27.76 -7.61
C PRO A 129 -3.35 -27.08 -8.99
N PRO A 130 -4.50 -26.59 -9.46
CA PRO A 130 -4.56 -25.93 -10.75
C PRO A 130 -3.66 -24.68 -10.76
N GLU A 131 -3.04 -24.40 -11.91
CA GLU A 131 -2.17 -23.22 -12.13
C GLU A 131 -2.81 -21.94 -11.59
N ALA A 132 -4.11 -21.77 -11.85
CA ALA A 132 -4.88 -20.63 -11.39
C ALA A 132 -4.96 -20.52 -9.85
N ALA A 133 -4.98 -21.63 -9.12
CA ALA A 133 -5.01 -21.61 -7.66
C ALA A 133 -3.68 -21.16 -7.06
N VAL A 134 -2.57 -21.65 -7.62
CA VAL A 134 -1.22 -21.23 -7.20
C VAL A 134 -0.98 -19.75 -7.51
N ALA A 135 -1.42 -19.30 -8.69
CA ALA A 135 -1.39 -17.89 -9.07
C ALA A 135 -2.18 -17.02 -8.08
N ARG A 136 -3.43 -17.40 -7.80
CA ARG A 136 -4.29 -16.68 -6.84
C ARG A 136 -3.68 -16.62 -5.45
N ALA A 137 -3.14 -17.73 -4.94
CA ALA A 137 -2.50 -17.77 -3.61
C ALA A 137 -1.28 -16.85 -3.54
N THR A 138 -0.45 -16.84 -4.59
CA THR A 138 0.73 -15.96 -4.69
C THR A 138 0.32 -14.49 -4.76
N LEU A 139 -0.71 -14.17 -5.55
CA LEU A 139 -1.25 -12.82 -5.66
C LEU A 139 -1.86 -12.34 -4.35
N ALA A 140 -2.69 -13.16 -3.70
CA ALA A 140 -3.32 -12.83 -2.42
C ALA A 140 -2.27 -12.56 -1.33
N ALA A 141 -1.19 -13.34 -1.29
CA ALA A 141 -0.07 -13.10 -0.39
C ALA A 141 0.66 -11.78 -0.69
N THR A 142 0.79 -11.43 -1.97
CA THR A 142 1.38 -10.16 -2.43
C THR A 142 0.50 -8.98 -2.01
N GLU A 143 -0.81 -9.09 -2.19
CA GLU A 143 -1.82 -8.11 -1.79
C GLU A 143 -1.87 -7.93 -0.27
N ALA A 144 -1.74 -9.02 0.49
CA ALA A 144 -1.65 -8.98 1.95
C ALA A 144 -0.40 -8.22 2.41
N ALA A 145 0.77 -8.49 1.80
CA ALA A 145 2.02 -7.82 2.14
C ALA A 145 1.99 -6.31 1.86
N ILE A 146 1.47 -5.88 0.70
CA ILE A 146 1.35 -4.45 0.42
C ILE A 146 0.30 -3.78 1.32
N THR A 147 -0.80 -4.48 1.62
CA THR A 147 -1.83 -3.97 2.54
C THR A 147 -1.25 -3.79 3.94
N HIS A 148 -0.48 -4.76 4.44
CA HIS A 148 0.18 -4.64 5.74
C HIS A 148 1.19 -3.48 5.77
N PHE A 149 1.99 -3.29 4.70
CA PHE A 149 2.86 -2.13 4.57
C PHE A 149 2.09 -0.80 4.65
N VAL A 150 0.95 -0.70 3.95
CA VAL A 150 0.08 0.49 3.99
C VAL A 150 -0.49 0.73 5.38
N LEU A 151 -0.92 -0.33 6.07
CA LEU A 151 -1.45 -0.25 7.43
C LEU A 151 -0.41 0.29 8.41
N VAL A 152 0.78 -0.32 8.44
CA VAL A 152 1.87 0.08 9.36
C VAL A 152 2.35 1.50 9.06
N SER A 153 2.55 1.83 7.78
CA SER A 153 3.01 3.17 7.37
C SER A 153 1.94 4.23 7.65
N GLY A 154 0.66 3.92 7.41
CA GLY A 154 -0.46 4.80 7.75
C GLY A 154 -0.59 5.02 9.26
N GLN A 155 -0.38 3.98 10.07
CA GLN A 155 -0.36 4.09 11.53
C GLN A 155 0.81 4.94 12.03
N HIS A 156 1.99 4.82 11.43
CA HIS A 156 3.14 5.67 11.75
C HIS A 156 2.81 7.16 11.53
N LEU A 157 2.23 7.51 10.38
CA LEU A 157 1.80 8.90 10.13
C LEU A 157 0.68 9.34 11.07
N ALA A 158 -0.29 8.47 11.34
CA ALA A 158 -1.36 8.75 12.29
C ALA A 158 -0.80 9.05 13.70
N HIS A 159 0.20 8.29 14.15
CA HIS A 159 0.86 8.52 15.43
C HIS A 159 1.60 9.86 15.46
N SER A 160 2.35 10.19 14.41
CA SER A 160 3.01 11.50 14.28
C SER A 160 2.00 12.66 14.34
N LEU A 161 0.85 12.54 13.65
CA LEU A 161 -0.23 13.52 13.70
C LEU A 161 -0.89 13.60 15.08
N ARG A 162 -1.04 12.48 15.78
CA ARG A 162 -1.56 12.44 17.16
C ARG A 162 -0.67 13.26 18.09
N ASP A 163 0.64 13.03 18.04
CA ASP A 163 1.60 13.72 18.89
C ASP A 163 1.65 15.21 18.57
N ALA A 164 1.60 15.55 17.27
CA ALA A 164 1.57 16.94 16.82
C ALA A 164 0.33 17.70 17.30
N VAL A 165 -0.83 17.03 17.27
CA VAL A 165 -2.10 17.63 17.70
C VAL A 165 -2.22 17.65 19.22
N GLY A 166 -1.81 16.59 19.91
CA GLY A 166 -1.95 16.47 21.37
C GLY A 166 -0.96 17.32 22.16
N ASN A 167 0.27 17.50 21.66
CA ASN A 167 1.32 18.23 22.39
C ASN A 167 1.32 19.74 22.11
N ARG A 168 0.43 20.24 21.25
CA ARG A 168 0.37 21.65 20.87
C ARG A 168 -0.60 22.43 21.75
N GLU A 169 -0.15 23.57 22.26
CA GLU A 169 -1.02 24.49 22.98
C GLU A 169 -1.89 25.30 22.00
N TRP A 170 -3.06 24.76 21.66
CA TRP A 170 -3.99 25.38 20.71
C TRP A 170 -4.63 26.69 21.21
N LEU A 171 -4.66 26.88 22.53
CA LEU A 171 -5.22 28.07 23.18
C LEU A 171 -4.30 29.29 23.14
N THR A 172 -3.00 29.07 22.94
CA THR A 172 -1.96 30.12 22.87
C THR A 172 -1.33 30.19 21.48
N ALA A 173 -1.94 29.50 20.50
CA ALA A 173 -1.46 29.45 19.12
C ALA A 173 -1.35 30.87 18.53
N LYS A 174 -0.23 31.12 17.84
CA LYS A 174 0.02 32.34 17.07
C LYS A 174 -0.47 32.20 15.65
N ALA A 175 -0.66 33.32 14.96
CA ALA A 175 -1.02 33.36 13.55
C ALA A 175 -0.07 32.48 12.72
N PRO A 176 -0.59 31.63 11.82
CA PRO A 176 0.25 30.74 11.03
C PRO A 176 0.98 31.52 9.93
N GLU A 177 2.31 31.37 9.89
CA GLU A 177 3.17 31.93 8.84
C GLU A 177 3.62 30.87 7.83
N GLU A 178 3.52 29.59 8.21
CA GLU A 178 3.90 28.45 7.40
C GLU A 178 3.15 27.19 7.87
N PRO A 179 3.12 26.11 7.06
CA PRO A 179 2.71 24.80 7.55
C PRO A 179 3.50 24.40 8.81
N SER A 180 2.88 23.63 9.69
CA SER A 180 3.56 23.21 10.91
C SER A 180 4.71 22.25 10.60
N ARG A 181 5.74 22.25 11.45
CA ARG A 181 6.86 21.29 11.36
C ARG A 181 6.39 19.84 11.35
N ALA A 182 5.28 19.54 12.02
CA ALA A 182 4.69 18.20 11.99
C ALA A 182 4.11 17.86 10.62
N ALA A 183 3.39 18.79 9.99
CA ALA A 183 2.90 18.60 8.63
C ALA A 183 4.04 18.40 7.62
N GLU A 184 5.17 19.08 7.82
CA GLU A 184 6.38 18.89 7.02
C GLU A 184 7.05 17.53 7.25
N ALA A 185 7.14 17.08 8.51
CA ALA A 185 7.68 15.75 8.82
C ALA A 185 6.84 14.66 8.13
N VAL A 186 5.51 14.75 8.21
CA VAL A 186 4.59 13.87 7.49
C VAL A 186 4.82 13.93 5.97
N ALA A 187 5.05 15.13 5.41
CA ALA A 187 5.36 15.27 3.99
C ALA A 187 6.65 14.53 3.59
N LYS A 188 7.70 14.66 4.39
CA LYS A 188 8.99 13.97 4.18
C LYS A 188 8.85 12.46 4.28
N ASP A 189 8.08 11.96 5.25
CA ASP A 189 7.79 10.53 5.40
C ASP A 189 7.01 9.99 4.19
N VAL A 190 6.03 10.74 3.67
CA VAL A 190 5.28 10.37 2.46
C VAL A 190 6.19 10.28 1.23
N ASP A 191 7.10 11.24 1.03
CA ASP A 191 8.12 11.17 -0.03
C ASP A 191 9.04 9.95 0.15
N ALA A 192 9.42 9.61 1.38
CA ALA A 192 10.22 8.43 1.68
C ALA A 192 9.46 7.14 1.33
N TYR A 193 8.18 7.00 1.74
CA TYR A 193 7.36 5.84 1.36
C TYR A 193 7.15 5.75 -0.15
N ASP A 194 6.94 6.89 -0.82
CA ASP A 194 6.80 6.96 -2.27
C ASP A 194 8.07 6.47 -2.99
N ALA A 195 9.25 6.86 -2.51
CA ALA A 195 10.52 6.39 -3.05
C ALA A 195 10.72 4.88 -2.85
N GLN A 196 10.32 4.34 -1.70
CA GLN A 196 10.37 2.89 -1.43
C GLN A 196 9.45 2.12 -2.38
N LEU A 197 8.20 2.57 -2.54
CA LEU A 197 7.23 1.96 -3.44
C LEU A 197 7.66 2.07 -4.91
N ALA A 198 8.23 3.22 -5.31
CA ALA A 198 8.77 3.43 -6.66
C ALA A 198 9.82 2.40 -7.04
N ARG A 199 10.76 2.14 -6.12
CA ARG A 199 11.84 1.18 -6.32
C ARG A 199 11.34 -0.24 -6.55
N ILE A 200 10.16 -0.56 -6.01
CA ILE A 200 9.63 -1.92 -5.95
C ILE A 200 8.61 -2.17 -7.06
N LEU A 201 7.64 -1.27 -7.20
CA LEU A 201 6.56 -1.40 -8.17
C LEU A 201 6.94 -0.86 -9.55
N GLY A 202 7.96 0.00 -9.62
CA GLY A 202 8.48 0.54 -10.89
C GLY A 202 7.50 1.50 -11.61
N ASP A 203 6.39 1.86 -10.98
CA ASP A 203 5.39 2.73 -11.58
C ASP A 203 5.98 4.13 -11.79
N PRO A 204 6.00 4.66 -13.03
CA PRO A 204 6.52 5.98 -13.31
C PRO A 204 5.68 7.02 -12.56
N ARG A 205 6.37 8.00 -11.93
CA ARG A 205 5.68 9.13 -11.32
C ARG A 205 5.00 9.90 -12.45
N LYS A 206 3.68 10.11 -12.37
CA LYS A 206 3.00 10.97 -13.35
C LYS A 206 3.67 12.36 -13.30
N PRO A 207 3.96 13.00 -14.44
CA PRO A 207 4.37 14.39 -14.41
C PRO A 207 3.31 15.18 -13.65
N ARG A 208 3.76 15.91 -12.62
CA ARG A 208 2.89 16.69 -11.73
C ARG A 208 1.98 17.55 -12.61
N SER A 209 0.69 17.26 -12.61
CA SER A 209 -0.26 17.99 -13.46
C SER A 209 -0.24 19.46 -13.05
N GLY A 210 0.17 20.33 -13.98
CA GLY A 210 0.08 21.79 -13.84
C GLY A 210 -1.37 22.31 -13.85
N GLY A 211 -2.36 21.42 -13.96
CA GLY A 211 -3.76 21.77 -13.87
C GLY A 211 -4.13 22.30 -12.49
N HIS A 212 -4.71 23.50 -12.46
CA HIS A 212 -5.22 24.22 -11.28
C HIS A 212 -6.43 23.54 -10.59
N ARG A 213 -6.67 22.24 -10.79
CA ARG A 213 -7.81 21.58 -10.17
C ARG A 213 -7.47 21.29 -8.70
N ARG A 214 -7.97 22.17 -7.84
CA ARG A 214 -7.77 22.16 -6.38
C ARG A 214 -8.44 20.94 -5.76
N VAL A 215 -7.64 20.14 -5.05
CA VAL A 215 -8.10 18.97 -4.30
C VAL A 215 -8.81 19.39 -3.01
N PHE A 216 -8.33 20.47 -2.39
CA PHE A 216 -8.95 21.12 -1.24
C PHE A 216 -9.43 22.50 -1.65
N ASN A 217 -10.71 22.59 -2.05
CA ASN A 217 -11.33 23.84 -2.49
C ASN A 217 -12.52 24.14 -1.56
N LEU A 218 -12.38 25.21 -0.78
CA LEU A 218 -13.42 25.68 0.13
C LEU A 218 -14.49 26.53 -0.60
N ASN A 219 -14.28 26.91 -1.86
CA ASN A 219 -15.26 27.64 -2.69
C ASN A 219 -16.31 26.74 -3.34
N LYS A 220 -16.38 25.47 -2.94
CA LYS A 220 -17.50 24.60 -3.31
C LYS A 220 -18.78 25.10 -2.63
N THR A 221 -19.92 24.83 -3.26
CA THR A 221 -21.21 25.15 -2.62
C THR A 221 -21.33 24.39 -1.30
N SER A 222 -22.11 24.93 -0.36
CA SER A 222 -22.35 24.26 0.93
C SER A 222 -22.84 22.82 0.75
N MET A 223 -23.68 22.57 -0.26
CA MET A 223 -24.21 21.25 -0.58
C MET A 223 -23.14 20.29 -1.11
N GLU A 224 -22.23 20.77 -1.99
CA GLU A 224 -21.12 19.96 -2.50
C GLU A 224 -20.14 19.59 -1.37
N LEU A 225 -19.80 20.55 -0.50
CA LEU A 225 -18.96 20.28 0.66
C LEU A 225 -19.60 19.25 1.57
N GLU A 226 -20.89 19.38 1.87
CA GLU A 226 -21.61 18.45 2.72
C GLU A 226 -21.69 17.03 2.11
N LEU A 227 -21.89 16.93 0.80
CA LEU A 227 -21.85 15.65 0.08
C LEU A 227 -20.47 15.00 0.15
N GLU A 228 -19.41 15.75 -0.13
CA GLU A 228 -18.03 15.22 -0.08
C GLU A 228 -17.65 14.76 1.32
N ARG A 229 -18.06 15.51 2.34
CA ARG A 229 -17.88 15.16 3.75
C ARG A 229 -18.63 13.89 4.13
N MET A 230 -19.89 13.75 3.69
CA MET A 230 -20.66 12.52 3.88
C MET A 230 -20.02 11.31 3.20
N MET A 231 -19.49 11.49 1.98
CA MET A 231 -18.77 10.44 1.27
C MET A 231 -17.46 10.09 1.97
N ALA A 232 -16.72 11.08 2.47
CA ALA A 232 -15.48 10.88 3.20
C ALA A 232 -15.69 10.06 4.49
N LYS A 233 -16.78 10.30 5.23
CA LYS A 233 -17.17 9.50 6.41
C LYS A 233 -17.43 8.02 6.08
N ARG A 234 -17.92 7.73 4.88
CA ARG A 234 -18.24 6.36 4.42
C ARG A 234 -17.03 5.59 3.91
N LEU A 235 -15.92 6.25 3.64
CA LEU A 235 -14.70 5.54 3.25
C LEU A 235 -14.36 4.53 4.34
N GLN A 236 -13.85 3.36 3.98
CA GLN A 236 -13.27 2.44 4.97
C GLN A 236 -11.85 2.90 5.31
N ALA A 237 -11.46 2.85 6.59
CA ALA A 237 -10.11 3.27 7.00
C ALA A 237 -9.08 2.23 6.57
N PHE A 238 -9.43 0.96 6.77
CA PHE A 238 -8.61 -0.21 6.47
C PHE A 238 -9.27 -0.96 5.32
N ALA A 239 -8.94 -0.57 4.10
CA ALA A 239 -9.33 -1.29 2.89
C ALA A 239 -8.09 -2.00 2.31
N PRO A 240 -8.25 -3.14 1.63
CA PRO A 240 -7.16 -3.78 0.89
C PRO A 240 -6.48 -2.78 -0.03
N ALA A 241 -5.15 -2.71 0.03
CA ALA A 241 -4.38 -1.79 -0.79
C ALA A 241 -4.22 -2.36 -2.20
N PRO A 242 -4.52 -1.59 -3.26
CA PRO A 242 -4.23 -2.05 -4.61
C PRO A 242 -2.71 -2.20 -4.80
N LEU A 243 -2.30 -3.11 -5.69
CA LEU A 243 -0.91 -3.31 -6.10
C LEU A 243 -0.40 -2.19 -7.02
N SER A 244 -0.64 -0.94 -6.62
CA SER A 244 -0.20 0.26 -7.31
C SER A 244 0.47 1.20 -6.33
N ARG A 245 1.53 1.86 -6.78
CA ARG A 245 2.25 2.86 -5.97
C ARG A 245 1.31 3.95 -5.45
N ARG A 246 0.44 4.45 -6.33
CA ARG A 246 -0.47 5.57 -6.05
C ARG A 246 -1.57 5.18 -5.07
N GLY A 247 -2.17 4.01 -5.25
CA GLY A 247 -3.21 3.52 -4.35
C GLY A 247 -2.65 3.13 -2.98
N ALA A 248 -1.40 2.64 -2.90
CA ALA A 248 -0.71 2.42 -1.64
C ALA A 248 -0.49 3.74 -0.86
N ILE A 249 0.04 4.79 -1.52
CA ILE A 249 0.18 6.11 -0.89
C ILE A 249 -1.19 6.69 -0.49
N ALA A 250 -2.20 6.56 -1.36
CA ALA A 250 -3.55 7.00 -1.02
C ALA A 250 -4.10 6.28 0.22
N GLY A 251 -3.85 4.98 0.35
CA GLY A 251 -4.21 4.20 1.55
C GLY A 251 -3.51 4.67 2.81
N ILE A 252 -2.20 4.94 2.73
CA ILE A 252 -1.40 5.47 3.86
C ILE A 252 -1.98 6.81 4.34
N LEU A 253 -2.20 7.74 3.40
CA LEU A 253 -2.77 9.06 3.70
C LEU A 253 -4.20 8.96 4.23
N ARG A 254 -5.01 8.02 3.72
CA ARG A 254 -6.39 7.81 4.16
C ARG A 254 -6.47 7.44 5.64
N ILE A 255 -5.58 6.58 6.10
CA ILE A 255 -5.49 6.19 7.52
C ILE A 255 -5.09 7.41 8.36
N ALA A 256 -4.04 8.13 7.93
CA ALA A 256 -3.53 9.31 8.64
C ALA A 256 -4.58 10.43 8.76
N PHE A 257 -5.28 10.76 7.68
CA PHE A 257 -6.26 11.86 7.68
C PHE A 257 -7.55 11.52 8.43
N LYS A 258 -7.93 10.24 8.49
CA LYS A 258 -9.01 9.82 9.38
C LYS A 258 -8.64 9.96 10.84
N ALA A 259 -7.42 9.57 11.19
CA ALA A 259 -6.92 9.77 12.54
C ALA A 259 -6.85 11.27 12.89
N LEU A 260 -6.36 12.11 11.98
CA LEU A 260 -6.34 13.56 12.15
C LEU A 260 -7.72 14.15 12.45
N TYR A 261 -8.77 13.70 11.74
CA TYR A 261 -10.14 14.11 12.03
C TYR A 261 -10.56 13.78 13.47
N GLU A 262 -10.29 12.55 13.93
CA GLU A 262 -10.61 12.14 15.31
C GLU A 262 -9.81 12.96 16.34
N TYR A 263 -8.52 13.19 16.10
CA TYR A 263 -7.69 14.00 17.00
C TYR A 263 -8.14 15.46 17.05
N ALA A 264 -8.53 16.05 15.92
CA ALA A 264 -9.08 17.41 15.90
C ALA A 264 -10.37 17.50 16.72
N ARG A 265 -11.21 16.46 16.71
CA ARG A 265 -12.48 16.42 17.47
C ARG A 265 -12.28 16.49 18.99
N GLU A 266 -11.13 16.04 19.48
CA GLU A 266 -10.81 15.97 20.91
C GLU A 266 -10.15 17.25 21.45
N GLN A 267 -9.73 18.16 20.57
CA GLN A 267 -9.07 19.41 20.97
C GLN A 267 -10.05 20.58 21.06
N THR A 268 -9.56 21.69 21.63
CA THR A 268 -10.25 22.99 21.61
C THR A 268 -9.32 24.01 20.98
N PHE A 269 -9.83 24.77 20.01
CA PHE A 269 -9.03 25.67 19.21
C PHE A 269 -9.35 27.14 19.46
N THR A 270 -8.35 27.99 19.28
CA THR A 270 -8.53 29.41 19.01
C THR A 270 -8.60 29.67 17.51
N LYS A 271 -8.90 30.91 17.11
CA LYS A 271 -8.82 31.37 15.72
C LYS A 271 -7.52 30.92 15.05
N PHE A 272 -6.37 31.22 15.65
CA PHE A 272 -5.09 30.90 15.03
C PHE A 272 -4.78 29.40 15.03
N GLY A 273 -5.25 28.65 16.04
CA GLY A 273 -5.19 27.18 16.02
C GLY A 273 -5.96 26.59 14.84
N LEU A 274 -7.19 27.06 14.61
CA LEU A 274 -8.00 26.65 13.47
C LEU A 274 -7.33 27.00 12.12
N GLN A 275 -6.80 28.20 12.00
CA GLN A 275 -6.11 28.65 10.79
C GLN A 275 -4.86 27.84 10.49
N GLN A 276 -4.12 27.38 11.51
CA GLN A 276 -3.02 26.46 11.29
C GLN A 276 -3.51 25.11 10.75
N VAL A 277 -4.57 24.53 11.31
CA VAL A 277 -5.16 23.28 10.79
C VAL A 277 -5.54 23.43 9.33
N GLN A 278 -6.07 24.60 8.93
CA GLN A 278 -6.38 24.94 7.55
C GLN A 278 -5.13 24.96 6.65
N VAL A 279 -4.03 25.58 7.08
CA VAL A 279 -2.77 25.64 6.32
C VAL A 279 -2.13 24.25 6.17
N ASP A 280 -2.13 23.45 7.23
CA ASP A 280 -1.61 22.08 7.22
C ASP A 280 -2.45 21.18 6.31
N ALA A 281 -3.78 21.28 6.38
CA ALA A 281 -4.70 20.56 5.50
C ALA A 281 -4.50 20.91 4.01
N SER A 282 -4.22 22.18 3.70
CA SER A 282 -3.89 22.62 2.34
C SER A 282 -2.58 21.98 1.83
N LEU A 283 -1.54 21.93 2.66
CA LEU A 283 -0.30 21.22 2.31
C LEU A 283 -0.57 19.73 2.05
N PHE A 284 -1.33 19.08 2.93
CA PHE A 284 -1.69 17.67 2.80
C PHE A 284 -2.49 17.36 1.54
N ALA A 285 -3.38 18.26 1.12
CA ALA A 285 -4.13 18.11 -0.11
C ALA A 285 -3.24 18.21 -1.35
N GLU A 286 -2.25 19.10 -1.33
CA GLU A 286 -1.24 19.20 -2.40
C GLU A 286 -0.35 17.96 -2.45
N LEU A 287 0.00 17.37 -1.31
CA LEU A 287 0.67 16.06 -1.28
C LEU A 287 -0.22 14.99 -1.89
N ALA A 288 -1.47 14.86 -1.46
CA ALA A 288 -2.41 13.88 -2.02
C ALA A 288 -2.53 14.02 -3.55
N ARG A 289 -2.58 15.26 -4.07
CA ARG A 289 -2.59 15.55 -5.51
C ARG A 289 -1.34 15.05 -6.24
N ASP A 290 -0.19 15.12 -5.59
CA ASP A 290 1.10 14.77 -6.18
C ASP A 290 1.37 13.26 -6.24
N PHE A 291 0.74 12.46 -5.36
CA PHE A 291 1.01 11.02 -5.24
C PHE A 291 -0.20 10.11 -5.53
N ALA A 292 -1.43 10.57 -5.26
CA ALA A 292 -2.64 9.77 -5.46
C ALA A 292 -3.28 10.03 -6.83
N ASP A 293 -4.18 9.14 -7.27
CA ASP A 293 -5.05 9.38 -8.42
C ASP A 293 -6.06 10.49 -8.13
N ALA A 294 -6.65 11.09 -9.18
CA ALA A 294 -7.51 12.25 -9.01
C ALA A 294 -8.74 11.95 -8.12
N GLU A 295 -9.31 10.77 -8.26
CA GLU A 295 -10.44 10.30 -7.43
C GLU A 295 -10.03 10.14 -5.96
N ASP A 296 -8.93 9.42 -5.70
CA ASP A 296 -8.38 9.25 -4.36
C ASP A 296 -7.97 10.58 -3.72
N ALA A 297 -7.33 11.47 -4.49
CA ALA A 297 -6.94 12.79 -4.01
C ALA A 297 -8.17 13.60 -3.58
N ASN A 298 -9.24 13.61 -4.40
CA ASN A 298 -10.49 14.28 -4.02
C ASN A 298 -11.11 13.67 -2.75
N ALA A 299 -11.11 12.35 -2.62
CA ALA A 299 -11.59 11.66 -1.43
C ALA A 299 -10.76 12.04 -0.18
N LEU A 300 -9.44 12.13 -0.31
CA LEU A 300 -8.53 12.61 0.74
C LEU A 300 -8.77 14.08 1.08
N GLY A 301 -9.02 14.93 0.08
CA GLY A 301 -9.42 16.33 0.25
C GLY A 301 -10.72 16.45 1.06
N GLY A 302 -11.69 15.57 0.83
CA GLY A 302 -12.91 15.48 1.63
C GLY A 302 -12.64 15.12 3.10
N LEU A 303 -11.74 14.18 3.37
CA LEU A 303 -11.32 13.83 4.75
C LEU A 303 -10.63 15.00 5.46
N LEU A 304 -9.75 15.71 4.76
CA LEU A 304 -9.12 16.92 5.28
C LEU A 304 -10.17 18.02 5.54
N GLY A 305 -11.19 18.11 4.70
CA GLY A 305 -12.31 19.03 4.85
C GLY A 305 -13.14 18.72 6.10
N GLU A 306 -13.30 17.45 6.43
CA GLU A 306 -13.92 17.00 7.68
C GLU A 306 -13.06 17.31 8.91
N ALA A 307 -11.74 17.10 8.84
CA ALA A 307 -10.85 17.47 9.93
C ALA A 307 -10.91 18.98 10.23
N LEU A 308 -10.87 19.82 9.19
CA LEU A 308 -11.02 21.27 9.34
C LEU A 308 -12.41 21.66 9.87
N HIS A 309 -13.47 21.00 9.39
CA HIS A 309 -14.82 21.25 9.88
C HIS A 309 -14.95 20.90 11.36
N SER A 310 -14.41 19.76 11.79
CA SER A 310 -14.36 19.35 13.18
C SER A 310 -13.61 20.37 14.04
N ALA A 311 -12.42 20.80 13.60
CA ALA A 311 -11.65 21.83 14.28
C ALA A 311 -12.44 23.15 14.40
N SER A 312 -13.19 23.53 13.36
CA SER A 312 -14.03 24.73 13.37
C SER A 312 -15.17 24.64 14.38
N GLN A 313 -15.79 23.47 14.54
CA GLN A 313 -16.84 23.25 15.56
C GLN A 313 -16.28 23.29 16.98
N ARG A 314 -14.99 22.96 17.14
CA ARG A 314 -14.23 22.98 18.39
C ARG A 314 -13.52 24.31 18.65
N CYS A 315 -13.69 25.30 17.77
CA CYS A 315 -13.03 26.60 17.86
C CYS A 315 -13.92 27.60 18.61
N ALA A 316 -13.33 28.34 19.55
CA ALA A 316 -14.05 29.38 20.29
C ALA A 316 -14.48 30.57 19.40
N GLU A 317 -13.66 30.90 18.40
CA GLU A 317 -13.91 31.99 17.44
C GLU A 317 -13.52 31.50 16.03
N PRO A 318 -14.40 30.77 15.34
CA PRO A 318 -14.07 30.13 14.07
C PRO A 318 -13.94 31.18 12.95
N VAL A 319 -12.71 31.54 12.62
CA VAL A 319 -12.38 32.43 11.50
C VAL A 319 -11.32 31.78 10.63
N LEU A 320 -11.70 31.38 9.42
CA LEU A 320 -10.79 30.83 8.42
C LEU A 320 -9.98 31.93 7.74
N LEU A 321 -8.78 31.59 7.29
CA LEU A 321 -8.01 32.42 6.38
C LEU A 321 -8.64 32.42 5.00
N GLU A 322 -8.44 33.53 4.28
CA GLU A 322 -8.74 33.61 2.85
C GLU A 322 -7.93 32.55 2.10
N GLU A 323 -8.56 31.92 1.11
CA GLU A 323 -7.96 30.82 0.35
C GLU A 323 -6.61 31.18 -0.27
N ARG A 324 -6.48 32.41 -0.82
CA ARG A 324 -5.22 32.89 -1.42
C ARG A 324 -4.07 32.98 -0.42
N VAL A 325 -4.37 33.32 0.83
CA VAL A 325 -3.38 33.39 1.90
C VAL A 325 -2.92 31.97 2.23
N VAL A 326 -3.87 31.04 2.39
CA VAL A 326 -3.56 29.63 2.65
C VAL A 326 -2.69 29.04 1.54
N GLU A 327 -3.07 29.27 0.28
CA GLU A 327 -2.31 28.83 -0.89
C GLU A 327 -0.88 29.39 -0.87
N ALA A 328 -0.70 30.68 -0.59
CA ALA A 328 0.61 31.31 -0.54
C ALA A 328 1.53 30.69 0.53
N LEU A 329 1.00 30.41 1.72
CA LEU A 329 1.76 29.81 2.82
C LEU A 329 2.13 28.36 2.51
N SER A 330 1.18 27.56 1.99
CA SER A 330 1.42 26.16 1.63
C SER A 330 2.37 26.01 0.44
N ASP A 331 2.21 26.82 -0.63
CA ASP A 331 3.06 26.75 -1.82
C ASP A 331 4.47 27.29 -1.57
N GLY A 332 4.61 28.33 -0.76
CA GLY A 332 5.91 28.84 -0.33
C GLY A 332 6.76 27.74 0.28
N ARG A 333 6.19 26.98 1.21
CA ARG A 333 6.91 25.90 1.89
C ARG A 333 7.09 24.66 1.01
N ARG A 334 6.09 24.29 0.20
CA ARG A 334 6.19 23.19 -0.76
C ARG A 334 7.33 23.38 -1.76
N ARG A 335 7.60 24.61 -2.20
CA ARG A 335 8.77 24.90 -3.05
C ARG A 335 10.10 24.65 -2.31
N GLY A 336 10.17 24.97 -1.02
CA GLY A 336 11.34 24.67 -0.18
C GLY A 336 11.60 23.17 -0.07
N LEU A 337 10.56 22.38 0.22
CA LEU A 337 10.67 20.90 0.31
C LEU A 337 11.08 20.24 -1.03
N ARG A 338 10.87 20.91 -2.17
CA ARG A 338 11.28 20.42 -3.48
C ARG A 338 12.74 20.73 -3.82
N ALA A 339 13.36 21.67 -3.12
CA ALA A 339 14.72 22.15 -3.39
C ALA A 339 15.79 21.47 -2.52
N GLU A 340 15.37 20.84 -1.42
CA GLU A 340 16.19 19.94 -0.57
C GLU A 340 16.29 18.54 -1.18
#